data_AF-A0A381YS37-F1
#
_entry.id   AF-A0A381YS37-F1
#
_cell.length_a   1.000
_cell.length_b   1.000
_cell.length_c   1.000
_cell.angle_alpha   90.00
_cell.angle_beta   90.00
_cell.angle_gamma   90.00
#
_symmetry.space_group_name_H-M   'P 1'
#
loop_
_entity.id
_entity.type
_entity.pdbx_description
1 polymer ?
#
loop_
_entity_poly.entity_id
_entity_poly.type
_entity_poly.pdbx_seq_one_letter_code
_entity_poly.pdbx_strand_id
1 'polypeptide(L)'
;MVLNSVSAVNLILKINGDSKLICQLKRHLSPKTVGLISRAVPMQCNAHRMGNSVIYIQTTIDSGIERTRTEFKKGDIAFMPYEGSICFFF
;
A
#
# COMPACT_ATOMS: atom_id res chain seq x y z
N MET A 1 23.01 12.86 -5.72
CA MET A 1 22.09 13.48 -4.76
C MET A 1 20.69 13.02 -5.10
N VAL A 2 20.11 12.07 -4.36
CA VAL A 2 18.73 11.62 -4.65
C VAL A 2 17.79 12.68 -4.06
N LEU A 3 17.02 13.38 -4.89
CA LEU A 3 15.91 14.22 -4.44
C LEU A 3 14.84 13.30 -3.83
N ASN A 4 15.04 12.88 -2.58
CA ASN A 4 13.99 12.25 -1.82
C ASN A 4 13.03 13.36 -1.40
N SER A 5 12.07 13.65 -2.27
CA SER A 5 10.92 14.46 -1.91
C SER A 5 10.31 13.88 -0.62
N VAL A 6 10.09 14.72 0.40
CA VAL A 6 9.44 14.38 1.69
C VAL A 6 8.06 13.72 1.50
N SER A 7 7.56 13.79 0.27
CA SER A 7 6.28 13.34 -0.22
C SER A 7 6.20 11.84 -0.60
N ALA A 8 7.32 11.11 -0.63
CA ALA A 8 7.32 9.69 -1.02
C ALA A 8 7.93 8.79 0.05
N VAL A 9 7.31 7.61 0.25
CA VAL A 9 7.82 6.54 1.11
C VAL A 9 8.06 5.32 0.23
N ASN A 10 9.32 4.92 0.10
CA ASN A 10 9.70 3.72 -0.65
C ASN A 10 9.59 2.49 0.26
N LEU A 11 9.00 1.43 -0.26
CA LEU A 11 8.79 0.16 0.43
C LEU A 11 9.27 -0.99 -0.44
N ILE A 12 9.66 -2.10 0.19
CA ILE A 12 9.99 -3.34 -0.51
C ILE A 12 9.01 -4.40 -0.02
N LEU A 13 8.16 -4.88 -0.92
CA LEU A 13 7.33 -6.05 -0.67
C LEU A 13 8.14 -7.30 -1.04
N LYS A 14 8.27 -8.25 -0.11
CA LYS A 14 8.86 -9.56 -0.35
C LYS A 14 7.76 -10.61 -0.41
N ILE A 15 7.76 -11.42 -1.46
CA ILE A 15 6.82 -12.52 -1.65
C ILE A 15 7.63 -13.81 -1.58
N ASN A 16 7.28 -14.69 -0.62
CA ASN A 16 7.93 -15.99 -0.39
C ASN A 16 9.48 -15.95 -0.32
N GLY A 17 10.05 -14.82 0.12
CA GLY A 17 11.51 -14.66 0.30
C GLY A 17 12.29 -14.31 -0.98
N ASP A 18 11.93 -14.90 -2.12
CA ASP A 18 12.72 -14.81 -3.36
C ASP A 18 12.30 -13.64 -4.26
N SER A 19 11.02 -13.30 -4.27
CA SER A 19 10.48 -12.25 -5.13
C SER A 19 10.39 -10.91 -4.39
N LYS A 20 10.87 -9.84 -5.02
CA LYS A 20 10.87 -8.48 -4.47
C LYS A 20 10.16 -7.53 -5.42
N LEU A 21 9.23 -6.75 -4.89
CA LEU A 21 8.58 -5.65 -5.58
C LEU A 21 8.94 -4.34 -4.88
N ILE A 22 9.44 -3.37 -5.65
CA ILE A 22 9.71 -2.02 -5.15
C ILE A 22 8.44 -1.21 -5.31
N CYS A 23 7.95 -0.68 -4.20
CA CYS A 23 6.71 0.07 -4.12
C CYS A 23 7.00 1.49 -3.64
N GLN A 24 6.18 2.45 -4.06
CA GLN A 24 6.26 3.81 -3.57
C GLN A 24 4.87 4.30 -3.15
N LEU A 25 4.75 4.72 -1.89
CA LEU A 25 3.58 5.41 -1.38
C LEU A 25 3.79 6.91 -1.48
N LYS A 26 2.81 7.62 -2.01
CA LYS A 26 2.82 9.08 -2.13
C LYS A 26 2.08 9.70 -0.95
N ARG A 27 2.80 10.24 0.03
CA ARG A 27 2.25 10.87 1.24
C ARG A 27 1.30 12.02 0.93
N HIS A 28 1.55 12.80 -0.12
CA HIS A 28 0.62 13.86 -0.52
C HIS A 28 -0.73 13.34 -1.05
N LEU A 29 -0.89 12.04 -1.33
CA LEU A 29 -2.17 11.47 -1.73
C LEU A 29 -3.04 11.08 -0.54
N SER A 30 -2.44 10.64 0.58
CA SER A 30 -3.13 10.27 1.83
C SER A 30 -2.16 10.33 3.02
N PRO A 31 -1.90 11.51 3.60
CA PRO A 31 -0.84 11.69 4.59
C PRO A 31 -1.06 10.87 5.87
N LYS A 32 -2.30 10.74 6.35
CA LYS A 32 -2.61 9.96 7.55
C LYS A 32 -2.41 8.47 7.30
N THR A 33 -2.99 7.93 6.23
CA THR A 33 -2.87 6.51 5.86
C THR A 33 -1.42 6.12 5.60
N VAL A 34 -0.68 6.89 4.80
CA VAL A 34 0.75 6.62 4.54
C VAL A 34 1.58 6.70 5.82
N GLY A 35 1.26 7.63 6.72
CA GLY A 35 1.91 7.74 8.02
C GLY A 35 1.69 6.52 8.91
N LEU A 36 0.47 5.98 8.94
CA LEU A 36 0.14 4.76 9.69
C LEU A 36 0.84 3.53 9.10
N ILE A 37 0.79 3.34 7.78
CA ILE A 37 1.49 2.24 7.11
C ILE A 37 2.99 2.29 7.40
N SER A 38 3.61 3.47 7.29
CA SER A 38 5.05 3.63 7.53
C SER A 38 5.47 3.24 8.95
N ARG A 39 4.63 3.50 9.96
CA ARG A 39 4.91 3.14 11.37
C ARG A 39 4.67 1.67 11.68
N ALA A 40 3.83 0.99 10.91
CA ALA A 40 3.52 -0.41 11.09
C ALA A 40 4.52 -1.35 10.39
N VAL A 41 5.42 -0.83 9.56
CA VAL A 41 6.50 -1.60 8.92
C VAL A 41 7.62 -1.86 9.94
N PRO A 42 8.26 -3.04 9.94
CA PRO A 42 7.99 -4.19 9.07
C PRO A 42 6.78 -5.01 9.50
N MET A 43 6.01 -5.50 8.52
CA MET A 43 4.86 -6.37 8.74
C MET A 43 4.91 -7.59 7.82
N GLN A 44 4.35 -8.70 8.30
CA GLN A 44 4.15 -9.92 7.52
C GLN A 44 2.66 -10.22 7.49
N CYS A 45 2.12 -10.38 6.28
CA CYS A 45 0.69 -10.58 6.04
C CYS A 45 0.50 -11.66 4.98
N ASN A 46 -0.66 -12.30 5.00
CA ASN A 46 -1.08 -13.19 3.92
C ASN A 46 -1.59 -12.36 2.75
N ALA A 47 -1.28 -12.82 1.53
CA ALA A 47 -1.79 -12.23 0.31
C ALA A 47 -3.06 -12.96 -0.13
N HIS A 48 -4.08 -12.18 -0.47
CA HIS A 48 -5.37 -12.65 -0.92
C HIS A 48 -5.65 -12.09 -2.32
N ARG A 49 -6.38 -12.86 -3.13
CA ARG A 49 -6.75 -12.44 -4.49
C ARG A 49 -8.22 -12.02 -4.52
N MET A 50 -8.50 -10.86 -5.10
CA MET A 50 -9.86 -10.37 -5.36
C MET A 50 -10.07 -10.25 -6.88
N GLY A 51 -10.92 -11.12 -7.42
CA GLY A 51 -11.11 -11.24 -8.87
C GLY A 51 -9.82 -11.63 -9.58
N ASN A 52 -9.56 -10.99 -10.73
CA ASN A 52 -8.44 -11.33 -11.63
C ASN A 52 -7.37 -10.23 -11.73
N SER A 53 -7.56 -9.09 -11.07
CA SER A 53 -6.72 -7.89 -11.24
C SER A 53 -6.28 -7.23 -9.92
N VAL A 54 -6.66 -7.79 -8.77
CA VAL A 54 -6.31 -7.24 -7.46
C VAL A 54 -5.76 -8.31 -6.53
N ILE A 55 -4.57 -8.05 -5.99
CA ILE A 55 -4.05 -8.73 -4.80
C ILE A 55 -4.18 -7.75 -3.65
N TYR A 56 -4.61 -8.21 -2.48
CA TYR A 56 -4.60 -7.40 -1.27
C TYR A 56 -3.98 -8.15 -0.11
N ILE A 57 -3.43 -7.39 0.83
CA ILE A 57 -2.97 -7.89 2.12
C ILE A 57 -3.83 -7.24 3.20
N GLN A 58 -4.34 -8.06 4.12
CA GLN A 58 -5.07 -7.55 5.27
C GLN A 58 -4.07 -7.11 6.34
N THR A 59 -4.27 -5.91 6.88
CA THR A 59 -3.44 -5.35 7.95
C THR A 59 -4.30 -5.03 9.17
N THR A 60 -3.67 -4.71 10.30
CA THR A 60 -4.37 -4.20 11.49
C THR A 60 -4.52 -2.68 11.49
N ILE A 61 -4.18 -2.02 10.38
CA ILE A 61 -4.21 -0.56 10.28
C ILE A 61 -5.65 -0.10 10.10
N ASP A 62 -6.06 0.83 10.94
CA ASP A 62 -7.27 1.62 10.75
C ASP A 62 -6.89 3.08 10.49
N SER A 63 -7.05 3.53 9.24
CA SER A 63 -6.88 4.95 8.90
C SER A 63 -8.20 5.73 8.88
N GLY A 64 -9.34 5.04 8.90
CA GLY A 64 -10.60 5.57 8.38
C GLY A 64 -10.51 5.97 6.90
N ILE A 65 -11.55 6.62 6.41
CA ILE A 65 -11.63 7.12 5.03
C ILE A 65 -10.79 8.40 4.89
N GLU A 66 -9.82 8.40 3.97
CA GLU A 66 -9.00 9.56 3.62
C GLU A 66 -8.87 9.66 2.09
N ARG A 67 -9.30 10.78 1.51
CA ARG A 67 -9.11 11.11 0.08
C ARG A 67 -9.54 9.98 -0.87
N THR A 68 -10.80 9.57 -0.72
CA THR A 68 -11.42 8.44 -1.43
C THR A 68 -11.27 8.54 -2.94
N ARG A 69 -10.99 7.39 -3.57
CA ARG A 69 -10.97 7.22 -5.02
C ARG A 69 -11.54 5.86 -5.38
N THR A 70 -12.23 5.77 -6.51
CA THR A 70 -12.89 4.54 -7.00
C THR A 70 -12.27 4.01 -8.29
N GLU A 71 -11.46 4.82 -8.97
CA GLU A 71 -10.81 4.46 -10.23
C GLU A 71 -9.31 4.21 -10.02
N PHE A 72 -8.86 3.01 -10.40
CA PHE A 72 -7.47 2.56 -10.25
C PHE A 72 -6.92 2.05 -11.57
N LYS A 73 -5.63 2.28 -11.79
CA LYS A 73 -4.90 1.79 -12.97
C LYS A 73 -4.00 0.63 -12.58
N LYS A 74 -3.62 -0.18 -13.56
CA LYS A 74 -2.57 -1.19 -13.39
C LYS A 74 -1.30 -0.54 -12.84
N GLY A 75 -0.76 -1.12 -11.77
CA GLY A 75 0.39 -0.61 -11.02
C GLY A 75 0.04 0.27 -9.82
N ASP A 76 -1.23 0.67 -9.65
CA ASP A 76 -1.63 1.45 -8.48
C ASP A 76 -1.58 0.62 -7.19
N ILE A 77 -1.30 1.31 -6.08
CA ILE A 77 -1.39 0.79 -4.72
C ILE A 77 -2.38 1.66 -3.97
N ALA A 78 -3.39 1.05 -3.34
CA ALA A 78 -4.42 1.76 -2.60
C ALA A 78 -4.65 1.14 -1.23
N PHE A 79 -5.30 1.89 -0.34
CA PHE A 79 -5.74 1.42 0.96
C PHE A 79 -7.26 1.31 0.98
N MET A 80 -7.77 0.12 1.31
CA MET A 80 -9.20 -0.14 1.47
C MET A 80 -9.55 -0.05 2.96
N PRO A 81 -10.17 1.06 3.41
CA PRO A 81 -10.32 1.34 4.83
C PRO A 81 -11.28 0.40 5.55
N TYR A 82 -12.29 -0.13 4.86
CA TYR A 82 -13.29 -1.03 5.47
C TYR A 82 -12.68 -2.34 5.99
N GLU A 83 -11.69 -2.87 5.28
CA GLU A 83 -11.00 -4.13 5.63
C GLU A 83 -9.58 -3.88 6.16
N GLY A 84 -9.17 -2.63 6.36
CA GLY A 84 -7.79 -2.28 6.75
C GLY A 84 -6.73 -2.86 5.79
N SER A 85 -7.02 -2.92 4.49
CA SER A 85 -6.25 -3.70 3.53
C SER A 85 -5.44 -2.84 2.56
N ILE A 86 -4.24 -3.28 2.20
CA ILE A 86 -3.42 -2.66 1.14
C ILE A 86 -3.64 -3.46 -0.15
N CYS A 87 -4.14 -2.79 -1.18
CA CYS A 87 -4.50 -3.38 -2.47
C CYS A 87 -3.46 -3.01 -3.54
N PHE A 88 -3.12 -3.99 -4.37
CA PHE A 88 -2.20 -3.89 -5.50
C PHE A 88 -2.97 -4.24 -6.79
N PHE A 89 -3.05 -3.31 -7.72
CA PHE A 89 -3.77 -3.47 -8.99
C PHE A 89 -2.79 -3.89 -10.09
N PHE A 90 -3.06 -4.99 -10.82
CA PHE A 90 -2.16 -5.55 -11.84
C PHE A 90 -2.84 -5.97 -13.14
#